data_AF-A0A3C0IP96-F1
#
_entry.id   AF-A0A3C0IP96-F1
#
_cell.length_a   1.000
_cell.length_b   1.000
_cell.length_c   1.000
_cell.angle_alpha   90.00
_cell.angle_beta   90.00
_cell.angle_gamma   90.00
#
_symmetry.space_group_name_H-M   'P 1'
#
loop_
_entity.id
_entity.type
_entity.pdbx_description
1 polymer ?
#
loop_
_entity_poly.entity_id
_entity_poly.type
_entity_poly.pdbx_seq_one_letter_code
_entity_poly.pdbx_strand_id
1 'polypeptide(L)' 'MATTGNISLLKGIPTIEDAFVVIVKTEWNASIVDALETGATAILNDAKVQHETLIVPGAVELTFAVRAHALQA' A
#
# COMPACT_ATOMS: atom_id res chain seq x y z
N MET A 1 -17.51 9.70 21.77
CA MET A 1 -17.79 9.86 20.34
C MET A 1 -16.47 10.14 19.64
N ALA A 2 -16.01 9.28 18.74
CA ALA A 2 -14.82 9.57 17.95
C ALA A 2 -15.13 10.75 17.02
N THR A 3 -14.24 11.74 16.99
CA THR A 3 -14.33 12.91 16.10
C THR A 3 -14.14 12.46 14.65
N THR A 4 -14.91 13.05 13.73
CA THR A 4 -14.73 12.84 12.28
C THR A 4 -13.27 13.13 11.90
N GLY A 5 -12.60 12.15 11.29
CA GLY A 5 -11.18 12.24 10.93
C GLY A 5 -10.88 13.42 10.00
N ASN A 6 -9.68 13.98 10.12
CA ASN A 6 -9.26 15.13 9.33
C ASN A 6 -9.08 14.76 7.84
N ILE A 7 -10.07 15.07 7.02
CA ILE A 7 -10.08 14.87 5.56
C ILE A 7 -9.26 15.92 4.79
N SER A 8 -8.66 16.91 5.47
CA SER A 8 -7.83 17.94 4.81
C SER A 8 -6.61 17.36 4.09
N LEU A 9 -6.11 16.20 4.53
CA LEU A 9 -4.99 15.50 3.88
C LEU A 9 -5.37 14.88 2.52
N LEU A 10 -6.67 14.71 2.25
CA LEU A 10 -7.16 14.13 0.99
C LEU A 10 -7.25 15.18 -0.14
N LYS A 11 -7.07 16.46 0.16
CA LYS A 11 -7.22 17.56 -0.79
C LYS A 11 -6.00 17.60 -1.73
N GLY A 12 -6.16 17.16 -2.97
CA GLY A 12 -5.11 17.13 -3.98
C GLY A 12 -4.59 15.72 -4.33
N ILE A 13 -5.15 14.67 -3.73
CA ILE A 13 -4.89 13.30 -4.15
C ILE A 13 -5.64 13.07 -5.47
N PRO A 14 -4.96 12.73 -6.57
CA PRO A 14 -5.62 12.48 -7.85
C PRO A 14 -6.61 11.31 -7.72
N THR A 15 -7.71 11.39 -8.46
CA THR A 15 -8.67 10.29 -8.59
C THR A 15 -7.94 9.09 -9.19
N ILE A 16 -7.83 8.02 -8.40
CA ILE A 16 -6.93 6.88 -8.60
C ILE A 16 -7.48 5.84 -9.59
N GLU A 17 -8.52 6.17 -10.35
CA GLU A 17 -9.29 5.21 -11.16
C GLU A 17 -8.45 4.46 -12.21
N ASP A 18 -7.31 5.03 -12.65
CA ASP A 18 -6.38 4.39 -13.60
C ASP A 18 -4.99 4.07 -13.00
N ALA A 19 -4.86 4.07 -11.66
CA ALA A 19 -3.59 3.75 -11.02
C ALA A 19 -3.40 2.24 -10.81
N PHE A 20 -2.15 1.78 -10.94
CA PHE A 20 -1.73 0.46 -10.50
C PHE A 20 -0.82 0.62 -9.27
N VAL A 21 -1.17 -0.04 -8.17
CA VAL A 21 -0.46 0.09 -6.88
C VAL A 21 0.28 -1.21 -6.56
N VAL A 22 1.58 -1.11 -6.34
CA VAL A 22 2.38 -2.25 -5.87
C VAL A 22 2.63 -2.10 -4.38
N ILE A 23 2.17 -3.07 -3.60
CA ILE A 23 2.42 -3.18 -2.17
C ILE A 23 3.67 -4.02 -1.97
N VAL A 24 4.71 -3.47 -1.36
CA VAL A 24 5.90 -4.23 -0.96
C VAL A 24 5.86 -4.43 0.54
N LYS A 25 5.79 -5.69 0.98
CA LYS A 25 5.74 -6.06 2.40
C LYS A 25 6.83 -7.04 2.77
N THR A 26 7.23 -7.03 4.04
CA THR A 26 8.18 -8.00 4.60
C THR A 26 7.44 -9.15 5.29
N GLU A 27 8.04 -10.33 5.33
CA GLU A 27 7.55 -11.46 6.12
C GLU A 27 7.83 -11.32 7.64
N TRP A 28 8.72 -10.40 8.05
CA TRP A 28 8.98 -10.15 9.46
C TRP A 28 7.79 -9.49 10.16
N ASN A 29 7.44 -9.98 11.35
CA ASN A 29 6.23 -9.56 12.07
C ASN A 29 4.95 -9.73 11.24
N ALA A 30 4.84 -10.84 10.49
CA ALA A 30 3.71 -11.13 9.60
C ALA A 30 2.33 -10.85 10.22
N SER A 31 2.10 -11.21 11.49
CA SER A 31 0.81 -10.93 12.15
C SER A 31 0.42 -9.45 12.17
N ILE A 32 1.39 -8.53 12.23
CA ILE A 32 1.17 -7.08 12.17
C ILE A 32 1.11 -6.63 10.71
N VAL A 33 2.07 -7.06 9.89
CA VAL A 33 2.21 -6.61 8.50
C VAL A 33 1.04 -7.07 7.63
N ASP A 34 0.51 -8.28 7.87
CA ASP A 34 -0.65 -8.83 7.16
C ASP A 34 -1.94 -8.06 7.53
N ALA A 35 -2.06 -7.60 8.79
CA ALA A 35 -3.18 -6.74 9.19
C ALA A 35 -3.10 -5.37 8.50
N LEU A 36 -1.89 -4.82 8.34
CA LEU A 36 -1.66 -3.58 7.59
C LEU A 36 -1.99 -3.75 6.09
N GLU A 37 -1.56 -4.85 5.47
CA GLU A 37 -1.91 -5.17 4.08
C GLU A 37 -3.43 -5.33 3.93
N THR A 38 -4.09 -6.02 4.84
CA THR A 38 -5.56 -6.19 4.81
C THR A 38 -6.26 -4.84 4.83
N GLY A 39 -5.79 -3.91 5.68
CA GLY A 39 -6.32 -2.54 5.72
C GLY A 39 -6.07 -1.76 4.42
N ALA A 40 -4.86 -1.85 3.86
CA ALA A 40 -4.50 -1.17 2.62
C ALA A 40 -5.29 -1.70 1.42
N THR A 41 -5.36 -3.02 1.25
CA THR A 41 -6.07 -3.67 0.14
C THR A 41 -7.58 -3.42 0.22
N ALA A 42 -8.17 -3.36 1.42
CA ALA A 42 -9.57 -2.97 1.58
C ALA A 42 -9.86 -1.58 0.98
N ILE A 43 -9.02 -0.58 1.28
CA ILE A 43 -9.18 0.78 0.74
C ILE A 43 -8.96 0.83 -0.77
N LEU A 44 -7.97 0.09 -1.29
CA LEU A 44 -7.70 0.02 -2.73
C LEU A 44 -8.84 -0.66 -3.50
N ASN A 45 -9.41 -1.72 -2.93
CA ASN A 45 -10.57 -2.42 -3.47
C ASN A 45 -11.82 -1.52 -3.52
N ASP A 46 -12.10 -0.81 -2.42
CA ASP A 46 -13.21 0.15 -2.34
C ASP A 46 -13.06 1.27 -3.38
N ALA A 47 -11.82 1.70 -3.64
CA ALA A 47 -11.47 2.67 -4.66
C ALA A 47 -11.36 2.08 -6.08
N LYS A 48 -11.58 0.76 -6.26
CA LYS A 48 -11.46 0.01 -7.53
C LYS A 48 -10.08 0.13 -8.22
N VAL A 49 -9.03 0.24 -7.41
CA VAL A 49 -7.64 0.37 -7.86
C VAL A 49 -7.01 -1.00 -8.01
N GLN A 50 -6.37 -1.26 -9.15
CA GLN A 50 -5.62 -2.49 -9.36
C GLN A 50 -4.37 -2.51 -8.50
N HIS A 51 -4.07 -3.64 -7.88
CA HIS A 51 -2.90 -3.77 -7.02
C HIS A 51 -2.30 -5.17 -7.03
N GLU A 52 -1.03 -5.25 -6.66
CA GLU A 52 -0.25 -6.49 -6.50
C GLU A 52 0.61 -6.39 -5.23
N THR A 53 0.82 -7.53 -4.55
CA THR A 53 1.69 -7.62 -3.38
C THR A 53 2.99 -8.37 -3.70
N LEU A 54 4.12 -7.75 -3.36
CA LEU A 54 5.45 -8.35 -3.37
C LEU A 54 5.93 -8.60 -1.94
N ILE A 55 6.42 -9.81 -1.67
CA ILE A 55 6.94 -10.21 -0.36
C ILE A 55 8.47 -10.22 -0.40
N VAL A 56 9.09 -9.59 0.60
CA VAL A 56 10.54 -9.57 0.79
C VAL A 56 10.93 -10.18 2.15
N PRO A 57 12.14 -10.75 2.30
CA PRO A 57 12.52 -11.45 3.52
C PRO A 57 12.67 -10.54 4.75
N GLY A 58 12.93 -9.23 4.56
CA GLY A 58 13.18 -8.30 5.65
C GLY A 58 12.83 -6.86 5.30
N ALA A 59 12.89 -5.97 6.30
CA ALA A 59 12.61 -4.55 6.11
C ALA A 59 13.70 -3.82 5.31
N VAL A 60 14.93 -4.36 5.32
CA VAL A 60 16.07 -3.80 4.58
C VAL A 60 15.79 -3.88 3.07
N GLU A 61 15.18 -4.97 2.62
CA GLU A 61 14.89 -5.27 1.23
C GLU A 61 13.74 -4.43 0.62
N LEU A 62 12.92 -3.77 1.45
CA LEU A 62 11.78 -2.97 0.99
C LEU A 62 12.20 -1.91 -0.04
N THR A 63 13.26 -1.16 0.25
CA THR A 63 13.72 -0.08 -0.63
C THR A 63 14.31 -0.61 -1.94
N PHE A 64 14.97 -1.77 -1.90
CA PHE A 64 15.51 -2.42 -3.09
C PHE A 64 14.39 -2.93 -4.00
N ALA A 65 13.37 -3.58 -3.43
CA ALA A 65 12.22 -4.07 -4.19
C ALA A 65 11.42 -2.93 -4.83
N VAL A 66 11.16 -1.84 -4.08
CA VAL A 66 10.49 -0.64 -4.63
C VAL A 66 11.31 -0.05 -5.79
N ARG A 67 12.63 0.10 -5.62
CA ARG A 67 13.50 0.62 -6.68
C ARG A 67 13.54 -0.30 -7.90
N ALA A 68 13.61 -1.61 -7.70
CA ALA A 68 13.66 -2.59 -8.79
C ALA A 68 12.38 -2.52 -9.63
N HIS A 69 11.22 -2.51 -8.99
CA HIS A 69 9.94 -2.46 -9.67
C HIS A 69 9.71 -1.11 -10.39
N ALA A 70 10.08 0.00 -9.74
CA ALA A 70 9.94 1.34 -10.35
C ALA A 70 10.83 1.56 -11.59
N LEU A 71 11.90 0.79 -11.76
CA LEU A 71 12.78 0.85 -12.93
C LEU A 71 12.40 -0.13 -14.04
N GLN A 72 11.49 -1.07 -13.76
CA GLN A 72 11.03 -2.10 -14.69
C GLN A 72 9.67 -1.76 -15.34
N ALA A 73 8.94 -0.78 -14.79
CA ALA A 73 7.72 -0.22 -15.35
C ALA A 73 8.02 0.94 -16.31
#